data_AF-A0A820C7N2-F1
#
_entry.id   AF-A0A820C7N2-F1
#
_cell.length_a   1.000
_cell.length_b   1.000
_cell.length_c   1.000
_cell.angle_alpha   90.00
_cell.angle_beta   90.00
_cell.angle_gamma   90.00
#
_symmetry.space_group_name_H-M   'P 1'
#
loop_
_entity.id
_entity.type
_entity.pdbx_description
1 polymer ?
#
loop_
_entity_poly.entity_id
_entity_poly.type
_entity_poly.pdbx_seq_one_letter_code
_entity_poly.pdbx_strand_id
1 'polypeptide(L)'
;DEQRGAASHIFDEHLQYLQYHCATLIDNDMPGMPQSCHKSERPLKSIKARLKGKEGRIRGNLMGKRVDFSGRTLITPDPNLAIDQVGVPRSIAQNLTIPEIVTPFNIEWLHESIRLNAARYIISDTGDRIDLRFHPKPSDLHLQCGYIVERHDG
;
A
#
# COMPACT_ATOMS: atom_id res chain seq x y z
N ASP A 1 -38.47 18.24 25.63
CA ASP A 1 -38.85 16.89 26.09
C ASP A 1 -37.74 16.25 26.91
N GLU A 2 -37.56 16.77 28.13
CA GLU A 2 -36.53 16.37 29.12
C GLU A 2 -36.99 15.19 30.01
N GLN A 3 -38.06 14.49 29.65
CA GLN A 3 -38.90 13.81 30.64
C GLN A 3 -39.35 12.42 30.18
N ARG A 4 -38.45 11.45 30.26
CA ARG A 4 -38.85 10.12 30.70
C ARG A 4 -38.19 9.92 32.05
N GLY A 5 -38.99 9.99 33.11
CA GLY A 5 -38.57 10.01 34.52
C GLY A 5 -37.81 8.77 34.94
N ALA A 6 -36.56 8.64 34.52
CA ALA A 6 -35.60 7.74 35.11
C ALA A 6 -35.11 8.39 36.42
N ALA A 7 -35.05 7.59 37.49
CA ALA A 7 -34.53 8.07 38.76
C ALA A 7 -33.07 8.55 38.59
N SER A 8 -32.66 9.60 39.32
CA SER A 8 -31.32 10.22 39.19
C SER A 8 -30.18 9.21 39.17
N HIS A 9 -30.28 8.13 39.96
CA HIS A 9 -29.27 7.07 40.01
C HIS A 9 -29.09 6.31 38.69
N ILE A 10 -30.16 6.13 37.90
CA ILE A 10 -30.12 5.47 36.59
C ILE A 10 -29.38 6.34 35.59
N PHE A 11 -29.57 7.66 35.66
CA PHE A 11 -28.86 8.60 34.81
C PHE A 11 -27.36 8.61 35.11
N ASP A 12 -27.00 8.63 36.39
CA ASP A 12 -25.60 8.56 36.83
C ASP A 12 -24.93 7.25 36.38
N GLU A 13 -25.64 6.13 36.46
CA GLU A 13 -25.17 4.84 35.95
C GLU A 13 -24.93 4.87 34.42
N HIS A 14 -25.88 5.39 33.63
CA HIS A 14 -25.70 5.52 32.18
C HIS A 14 -24.53 6.45 31.81
N LEU A 15 -24.35 7.55 32.56
CA LEU A 15 -23.23 8.45 32.37
C LEU A 15 -21.89 7.76 32.65
N GLN A 16 -21.82 6.93 33.69
CA GLN A 16 -20.63 6.12 34.00
C GLN A 16 -20.33 5.11 32.90
N TYR A 17 -21.34 4.43 32.34
CA TYR A 17 -21.14 3.50 31.21
C TYR A 17 -20.62 4.22 29.97
N LEU A 18 -21.18 5.40 29.65
CA LEU A 18 -20.70 6.20 28.52
C LEU A 18 -19.24 6.61 28.73
N GLN A 19 -18.91 7.13 29.92
CA GLN A 19 -17.55 7.50 30.28
C GLN A 19 -16.59 6.30 30.16
N TYR A 20 -17.03 5.12 30.60
CA TYR A 20 -16.27 3.88 30.51
C TYR A 20 -15.92 3.53 29.05
N HIS A 21 -16.91 3.58 28.16
CA HIS A 21 -16.70 3.27 26.74
C HIS A 21 -15.84 4.32 26.03
N CYS A 22 -16.02 5.60 26.34
CA CYS A 22 -15.17 6.68 25.81
C CYS A 22 -13.71 6.53 26.25
N ALA A 23 -13.46 6.21 27.51
CA ALA A 23 -12.11 6.03 28.03
C ALA A 23 -11.44 4.78 27.44
N THR A 24 -12.12 3.63 27.42
CA THR A 24 -11.56 2.38 26.86
C THR A 24 -11.34 2.42 25.34
N LEU A 25 -12.12 3.23 24.60
CA LEU A 25 -11.88 3.49 23.17
C LEU A 25 -10.49 4.12 22.93
N ILE A 26 -10.09 5.06 23.79
CA ILE A 26 -8.80 5.76 23.69
C ILE A 26 -7.69 4.91 24.30
N ASP A 27 -7.89 4.42 25.53
CA ASP A 27 -6.92 3.62 26.28
C ASP A 27 -7.60 2.49 27.07
N ASN A 28 -7.50 1.27 26.55
CA ASN A 28 -8.06 0.08 27.18
C ASN A 28 -7.10 -0.62 28.17
N ASP A 29 -5.88 -0.10 28.31
CA ASP A 29 -4.88 -0.60 29.29
C ASP A 29 -4.78 0.35 30.50
N MET A 30 -5.82 1.15 30.76
CA MET A 30 -5.81 2.12 31.84
C MET A 30 -5.79 1.42 33.22
N PRO A 31 -4.84 1.75 34.11
CA PRO A 31 -4.77 1.15 35.44
C PRO A 31 -6.04 1.42 36.27
N GLY A 32 -6.52 0.41 36.99
CA GLY A 32 -7.70 0.55 37.87
C GLY A 32 -9.06 0.49 37.16
N MET A 33 -9.07 0.29 35.84
CA MET A 33 -10.30 0.19 35.03
C MET A 33 -10.39 -1.20 34.38
N PRO A 34 -11.56 -1.87 34.41
CA PRO A 34 -11.69 -3.18 33.77
C PRO A 34 -11.58 -3.04 32.25
N GLN A 35 -10.84 -3.93 31.61
CA GLN A 35 -10.65 -3.88 30.17
C GLN A 35 -11.95 -4.19 29.44
N SER A 36 -12.25 -3.40 28.41
CA SER A 36 -13.36 -3.69 27.51
C SER A 36 -12.97 -4.84 26.59
N CYS A 37 -13.78 -5.88 26.57
CA CYS A 37 -13.54 -7.09 25.79
C CYS A 37 -14.61 -7.28 24.72
N HIS A 38 -14.22 -7.91 23.62
CA HIS A 38 -15.15 -8.45 22.63
C HIS A 38 -15.97 -9.59 23.25
N LYS A 39 -17.05 -10.03 22.59
CA LYS A 39 -17.85 -11.20 22.98
C LYS A 39 -17.03 -12.50 23.13
N SER A 40 -15.86 -12.53 22.51
CA SER A 40 -14.89 -13.63 22.58
C SER A 40 -13.84 -13.44 23.69
N GLU A 41 -14.11 -12.57 24.67
CA GLU A 41 -13.24 -12.23 25.83
C GLU A 41 -11.87 -11.63 25.46
N ARG A 42 -11.64 -11.32 24.18
CA ARG A 42 -10.41 -10.67 23.74
C ARG A 42 -10.48 -9.17 24.01
N PRO A 43 -9.47 -8.55 24.65
CA PRO A 43 -9.44 -7.12 24.87
C PRO A 43 -9.54 -6.33 23.56
N LEU A 44 -10.34 -5.27 23.55
CA LEU A 44 -10.43 -4.37 22.41
C LEU A 44 -9.11 -3.61 22.24
N LYS A 45 -8.66 -3.49 20.98
CA LYS A 45 -7.51 -2.64 20.64
C LYS A 45 -7.95 -1.17 20.63
N SER A 46 -7.52 -0.42 21.64
CA SER A 46 -7.75 1.02 21.73
C SER A 46 -6.98 1.81 20.68
N ILE A 47 -7.31 3.10 20.50
CA ILE A 47 -6.59 3.99 19.59
C ILE A 47 -5.12 4.10 20.01
N LYS A 48 -4.83 4.31 21.30
CA LYS A 48 -3.46 4.35 21.83
C LYS A 48 -2.69 3.07 21.50
N ALA A 49 -3.32 1.90 21.67
CA ALA A 49 -2.72 0.61 21.37
C ALA A 49 -2.40 0.42 19.87
N ARG A 50 -3.20 1.00 18.97
CA ARG A 50 -2.93 0.99 17.52
C ARG A 50 -1.76 1.90 17.13
N LEU A 51 -1.50 2.97 17.88
CA LEU A 51 -0.42 3.92 17.59
C LEU A 51 0.93 3.48 18.19
N LYS A 52 0.93 2.95 19.42
CA LYS A 52 2.13 2.55 20.16
C LYS A 52 2.68 1.18 19.74
N GLY A 53 3.95 0.93 20.05
CA GLY A 53 4.59 -0.38 19.92
C GLY A 53 5.27 -0.65 18.57
N LYS A 54 5.91 -1.83 18.46
CA LYS A 54 6.68 -2.24 17.26
C LYS A 54 5.79 -2.36 16.02
N GLU A 55 4.63 -2.99 16.17
CA GLU A 55 3.62 -3.18 15.13
C GLU A 55 2.57 -2.05 15.11
N GLY A 56 2.79 -0.96 15.86
CA GLY A 56 1.90 0.20 15.90
C GLY A 56 2.04 1.06 14.65
N ARG A 57 1.08 1.95 14.38
CA ARG A 57 1.07 2.76 13.15
C ARG A 57 2.32 3.60 12.96
N ILE A 58 2.86 4.20 14.02
CA ILE A 58 4.03 5.08 13.89
C ILE A 58 5.25 4.27 13.42
N ARG A 59 5.60 3.21 14.16
CA ARG A 59 6.80 2.43 13.85
C ARG A 59 6.58 1.43 12.71
N GLY A 60 5.46 0.72 12.71
CA GLY A 60 5.16 -0.34 11.75
C GLY A 60 4.69 0.16 10.39
N ASN A 61 4.05 1.34 10.29
CA ASN A 61 3.50 1.83 9.02
C ASN A 61 4.19 3.08 8.50
N LEU A 62 4.63 3.99 9.37
CA LEU A 62 5.29 5.22 8.93
C LEU A 62 6.81 5.05 8.82
N MET A 63 7.46 4.36 9.78
CA MET A 63 8.92 4.13 9.74
C MET A 63 9.33 2.90 8.92
N GLY A 64 8.42 1.94 8.72
CA GLY A 64 8.71 0.67 8.03
C GLY A 64 7.57 0.23 7.13
N LYS A 65 7.24 1.01 6.10
CA LYS A 65 6.16 0.67 5.16
C LYS A 65 6.61 -0.41 4.17
N ARG A 66 5.67 -1.27 3.76
CA ARG A 66 5.85 -2.10 2.57
C ARG A 66 5.93 -1.22 1.33
N VAL A 67 6.84 -1.57 0.44
CA VAL A 67 7.12 -0.84 -0.80
C VAL A 67 6.78 -1.70 -2.00
N ASP A 68 6.20 -1.07 -3.00
CA ASP A 68 6.01 -1.67 -4.32
C ASP A 68 7.32 -1.57 -5.13
N PHE A 69 7.38 -2.23 -6.29
CA PHE A 69 8.57 -2.25 -7.17
C PHE A 69 9.84 -2.78 -6.48
N SER A 70 9.71 -3.83 -5.68
CA SER A 70 10.84 -4.52 -5.04
C SER A 70 10.79 -6.02 -5.29
N GLY A 71 11.97 -6.64 -5.41
CA GLY A 71 12.14 -8.09 -5.57
C GLY A 71 13.09 -8.66 -4.53
N ARG A 72 12.89 -9.92 -4.13
CA ARG A 72 13.75 -10.64 -3.18
C ARG A 72 14.00 -12.07 -3.64
N THR A 73 15.27 -12.48 -3.68
CA THR A 73 15.69 -13.84 -4.07
C THR A 73 16.96 -14.25 -3.33
N LEU A 74 17.41 -15.49 -3.54
CA LEU A 74 18.68 -16.03 -3.04
C LEU A 74 19.86 -15.49 -3.86
N ILE A 75 21.00 -15.28 -3.20
CA ILE A 75 22.25 -14.84 -3.84
C ILE A 75 23.13 -16.04 -4.21
N THR A 76 23.83 -15.95 -5.35
CA THR A 76 24.83 -16.92 -5.81
C THR A 76 26.03 -16.14 -6.36
N PRO A 77 27.28 -16.55 -6.09
CA PRO A 77 28.45 -15.84 -6.61
C PRO A 77 28.60 -16.02 -8.13
N ASP A 78 28.96 -14.95 -8.85
CA ASP A 78 29.33 -14.98 -10.28
C ASP A 78 30.61 -14.14 -10.49
N PRO A 79 31.75 -14.75 -10.86
CA PRO A 79 33.01 -14.03 -11.06
C PRO A 79 33.07 -13.20 -12.34
N ASN A 80 32.10 -13.34 -13.25
CA ASN A 80 32.09 -12.61 -14.53
C ASN A 80 31.37 -11.24 -14.42
N LEU A 81 30.72 -10.95 -13.29
CA LEU A 81 30.06 -9.68 -13.06
C LEU A 81 31.05 -8.65 -12.49
N ALA A 82 30.93 -7.41 -12.96
CA ALA A 82 31.66 -6.29 -12.39
C ALA A 82 31.12 -5.92 -10.99
N ILE A 83 31.90 -5.16 -10.22
CA ILE A 83 31.56 -4.81 -8.83
C ILE A 83 30.27 -3.98 -8.70
N ASP A 84 29.89 -3.27 -9.75
CA ASP A 84 28.70 -2.42 -9.85
C ASP A 84 27.50 -3.13 -10.51
N GLN A 85 27.65 -4.41 -10.87
CA GLN A 85 26.62 -5.20 -11.53
C GLN A 85 25.92 -6.18 -10.59
N VAL A 86 24.65 -6.47 -10.89
CA VAL A 86 23.87 -7.50 -10.21
C VAL A 86 23.09 -8.33 -11.23
N GLY A 87 23.17 -9.66 -11.10
CA GLY A 87 22.37 -10.58 -11.92
C GLY A 87 20.91 -10.59 -11.46
N VAL A 88 19.99 -10.15 -12.32
CA VAL A 88 18.55 -10.20 -12.05
C VAL A 88 17.92 -11.33 -12.88
N PRO A 89 17.22 -12.31 -12.25
CA PRO A 89 16.49 -13.34 -12.99
C PRO A 89 15.41 -12.72 -13.89
N ARG A 90 15.26 -13.27 -15.11
CA ARG A 90 14.25 -12.79 -16.08
C ARG A 90 12.82 -12.73 -15.51
N SER A 91 12.47 -13.68 -14.63
CA SER A 91 11.16 -13.70 -13.99
C SER A 91 10.92 -12.52 -13.03
N ILE A 92 11.97 -11.93 -12.45
CA ILE A 92 11.86 -10.73 -11.61
C ILE A 92 11.84 -9.48 -12.50
N ALA A 93 12.76 -9.41 -13.47
CA ALA A 93 12.85 -8.34 -14.47
C ALA A 93 11.53 -8.08 -15.21
N GLN A 94 10.83 -9.15 -15.62
CA GLN A 94 9.52 -9.07 -16.29
C GLN A 94 8.36 -8.63 -15.38
N ASN A 95 8.55 -8.63 -14.06
CA ASN A 95 7.53 -8.18 -13.11
C ASN A 95 7.79 -6.77 -12.60
N LEU A 96 9.05 -6.35 -12.52
CA LEU A 96 9.41 -4.97 -12.19
C LEU A 96 9.21 -4.09 -13.42
N THR A 97 8.64 -2.91 -13.19
CA THR A 97 8.45 -1.91 -14.25
C THR A 97 9.09 -0.59 -13.87
N ILE A 98 9.59 0.11 -14.89
CA ILE A 98 10.18 1.44 -14.80
C ILE A 98 9.31 2.37 -15.64
N PRO A 99 8.72 3.42 -15.04
CA PRO A 99 7.96 4.41 -15.79
C PRO A 99 8.93 5.29 -16.57
N GLU A 100 8.80 5.30 -17.89
CA GLU A 100 9.58 6.15 -18.78
C GLU A 100 8.69 7.11 -19.55
N ILE A 101 9.04 8.39 -19.51
CA ILE A 101 8.30 9.44 -20.23
C ILE A 101 8.66 9.34 -21.71
N VAL A 102 7.65 9.32 -22.57
CA VAL A 102 7.81 9.36 -24.02
C VAL A 102 8.31 10.74 -24.43
N THR A 103 9.44 10.75 -25.09
CA THR A 103 10.09 11.93 -25.68
C THR A 103 10.39 11.66 -27.15
N PRO A 104 10.67 12.69 -27.96
CA PRO A 104 11.04 12.48 -29.36
C PRO A 104 12.27 11.58 -29.55
N PHE A 105 13.13 11.44 -28.53
CA PHE A 105 14.38 10.67 -28.59
C PHE A 105 14.20 9.17 -28.32
N ASN A 106 13.20 8.79 -27.52
CA ASN A 106 12.99 7.39 -27.11
C ASN A 106 11.69 6.77 -27.65
N ILE A 107 10.84 7.55 -28.36
CA ILE A 107 9.53 7.08 -28.83
C ILE A 107 9.62 5.83 -29.71
N GLU A 108 10.60 5.75 -30.62
CA GLU A 108 10.79 4.58 -31.49
C GLU A 108 11.20 3.34 -30.68
N TRP A 109 12.08 3.52 -29.71
CA TRP A 109 12.56 2.46 -28.83
C TRP A 109 11.46 1.95 -27.87
N LEU A 110 10.63 2.85 -27.35
CA LEU A 110 9.47 2.48 -26.53
C LEU A 110 8.41 1.75 -27.36
N HIS A 111 8.20 2.16 -28.62
CA HIS A 111 7.35 1.41 -29.54
C HIS A 111 7.84 -0.02 -29.78
N GLU A 112 9.15 -0.21 -29.96
CA GLU A 112 9.74 -1.54 -30.08
C GLU A 112 9.58 -2.35 -28.78
N SER A 113 9.80 -1.72 -27.63
CA SER A 113 9.62 -2.37 -26.32
C SER A 113 8.19 -2.90 -26.14
N ILE A 114 7.18 -2.13 -26.54
CA ILE A 114 5.78 -2.57 -26.51
C ILE A 114 5.56 -3.76 -27.46
N ARG A 115 6.11 -3.70 -28.68
CA ARG A 115 6.02 -4.76 -29.68
C ARG A 115 6.63 -6.08 -29.20
N LEU A 116 7.75 -6.01 -28.48
CA LEU A 116 8.45 -7.18 -27.93
C LEU A 116 7.82 -7.71 -26.63
N ASN A 117 6.68 -7.18 -26.19
CA ASN A 117 6.08 -7.46 -24.88
C ASN A 117 7.04 -7.18 -23.71
N ALA A 118 7.94 -6.21 -23.89
CA ALA A 118 8.87 -5.71 -22.89
C ALA A 118 8.29 -4.54 -22.07
N ALA A 119 6.98 -4.31 -22.14
CA ALA A 119 6.28 -3.28 -21.41
C ALA A 119 4.94 -3.77 -20.88
N ARG A 120 4.49 -3.14 -19.80
CA ARG A 120 3.29 -3.55 -19.06
C ARG A 120 2.11 -2.62 -19.24
N TYR A 121 2.36 -1.31 -19.13
CA TYR A 121 1.31 -0.29 -19.19
C TYR A 121 1.74 0.86 -20.08
N ILE A 122 0.75 1.45 -20.77
CA ILE A 122 0.84 2.80 -21.33
C ILE A 122 -0.10 3.68 -20.50
N ILE A 123 0.39 4.84 -20.09
CA ILE A 123 -0.37 5.83 -19.32
C ILE A 123 -0.43 7.10 -20.16
N SER A 124 -1.63 7.55 -20.49
CA SER A 124 -1.85 8.81 -21.19
C SER A 124 -1.57 10.01 -20.28
N ASP A 125 -1.53 11.19 -20.87
CA ASP A 125 -1.49 12.48 -20.18
C ASP A 125 -2.73 12.72 -19.28
N THR A 126 -3.89 12.19 -19.67
CA THR A 126 -5.13 12.19 -18.86
C THR A 126 -5.06 11.25 -17.66
N GLY A 127 -4.07 10.34 -17.60
CA GLY A 127 -3.92 9.33 -16.56
C GLY A 127 -4.64 8.01 -16.84
N ASP A 128 -5.22 7.84 -18.03
CA ASP A 128 -5.82 6.58 -18.45
C ASP A 128 -4.73 5.52 -18.62
N ARG A 129 -4.95 4.33 -18.04
CA ARG A 129 -3.99 3.23 -18.05
C ARG A 129 -4.45 2.12 -18.98
N ILE A 130 -3.64 1.83 -20.00
CA ILE A 130 -3.84 0.73 -20.94
C ILE A 130 -2.94 -0.43 -20.51
N ASP A 131 -3.55 -1.57 -20.19
CA ASP A 131 -2.84 -2.80 -19.84
C ASP A 131 -2.51 -3.61 -21.11
N LEU A 132 -1.22 -3.78 -21.38
CA LEU A 132 -0.73 -4.39 -22.61
C LEU A 132 -0.95 -5.91 -22.65
N ARG A 133 -1.26 -6.56 -21.51
CA ARG A 133 -1.49 -8.02 -21.47
C ARG A 133 -2.76 -8.47 -22.20
N PHE A 134 -3.78 -7.62 -22.23
CA PHE A 134 -5.13 -8.03 -22.64
C PHE A 134 -5.40 -7.77 -24.12
N HIS A 135 -4.37 -7.73 -24.95
CA HIS A 135 -4.44 -7.47 -26.39
C HIS A 135 -5.16 -6.13 -26.68
N PRO A 136 -4.49 -4.99 -26.42
CA PRO A 136 -5.07 -3.67 -26.64
C PRO A 136 -5.41 -3.44 -28.11
N LYS A 137 -6.33 -2.51 -28.39
CA LYS A 137 -6.66 -2.17 -29.78
C LYS A 137 -5.46 -1.51 -30.46
N PRO A 138 -5.30 -1.65 -31.78
CA PRO A 138 -4.21 -0.97 -32.50
C PRO A 138 -4.19 0.56 -32.29
N SER A 139 -5.35 1.18 -32.06
CA SER A 139 -5.47 2.61 -31.71
C SER A 139 -4.77 2.97 -30.41
N ASP A 140 -4.80 2.06 -29.44
CA ASP A 140 -4.34 2.30 -28.06
C ASP A 140 -2.81 2.15 -27.95
N LEU A 141 -2.18 1.61 -29.00
CA LEU A 141 -0.73 1.44 -29.10
C LEU A 141 -0.01 2.68 -29.63
N HIS A 142 -0.73 3.69 -30.10
CA HIS A 142 -0.13 4.92 -30.59
C HIS A 142 0.43 5.74 -29.42
N LEU A 143 1.75 5.91 -29.38
CA LEU A 143 2.41 6.73 -28.36
C LEU A 143 2.45 8.19 -28.79
N GLN A 144 2.25 9.08 -27.81
CA GLN A 144 2.45 10.50 -27.96
C GLN A 144 3.51 10.98 -26.97
N CYS A 145 4.22 12.06 -27.33
CA CYS A 145 5.16 12.68 -26.41
C CYS A 145 4.42 13.16 -25.16
N GLY A 146 4.98 12.88 -23.98
CA GLY A 146 4.36 13.14 -22.68
C GLY A 146 3.61 11.96 -22.07
N TYR A 147 3.32 10.90 -22.84
CA TYR A 147 2.80 9.64 -22.26
C TYR A 147 3.88 8.98 -21.40
N ILE A 148 3.46 8.05 -20.54
CA ILE A 148 4.38 7.23 -19.74
C ILE A 148 4.22 5.78 -20.17
N VAL A 149 5.33 5.11 -20.46
CA VAL A 149 5.37 3.67 -20.71
C VAL A 149 6.04 3.01 -19.50
N GLU A 150 5.31 2.13 -18.82
CA GLU A 150 5.89 1.27 -17.78
C GLU A 150 6.54 0.05 -18.44
N ARG A 151 7.83 0.17 -18.76
CA ARG A 151 8.63 -0.90 -19.38
C ARG A 151 9.22 -1.85 -18.35
N HIS A 152 9.58 -3.06 -18.75
CA HIS A 152 10.27 -4.02 -17.87
C HIS A 152 11.71 -3.58 -17.57
N ASP A 153 12.23 -4.10 -16.46
CA ASP A 153 13.59 -3.85 -16.00
C ASP A 153 14.57 -4.84 -16.67
N GLY A 154 15.08 -4.49 -17.86
CA GLY A 154 16.05 -5.29 -18.62
C GLY A 154 15.73 -5.44 -20.10
#